data_AF-A0A5P9FA39-F1
#
_entry.id   AF-A0A5P9FA39-F1
#
_cell.length_a   1.000
_cell.length_b   1.000
_cell.length_c   1.000
_cell.angle_alpha   90.00
_cell.angle_beta   90.00
_cell.angle_gamma   90.00
#
_symmetry.space_group_name_H-M   'P 1'
#
loop_
_entity.id
_entity.type
_entity.pdbx_description
1 polymer ?
#
loop_
_entity_poly.entity_id
_entity_poly.type
_entity_poly.pdbx_seq_one_letter_code
_entity_poly.pdbx_strand_id
1 'polypeptide(L)'
;MNPAIGQLVQTSLRAPRDAAGQIMALGLTREVLWTALALVAIFNAALLYFIFQTSETALPVPGYAERPLALFVIIAGMMVVYVHAMYWAGRMLGGSGTLNDLLALVVWFQMLRAAAQLVIMVVSLALPAAGLLLSLGVAILGVWIFLNFVTAGLRLASVWQALAVLIAAAVGLILGLGLLLTLIGLAAQGAT
;
A
#
# COMPACT_ATOMS: atom_id res chain seq x y z
N MET A 1 8.94 17.08 -17.24
CA MET A 1 8.00 16.41 -16.31
C MET A 1 6.59 16.78 -16.75
N ASN A 2 5.72 15.81 -17.03
CA ASN A 2 4.37 16.09 -17.55
C ASN A 2 3.59 16.90 -16.50
N PRO A 3 3.18 18.16 -16.77
CA PRO A 3 2.58 19.06 -15.77
C PRO A 3 1.35 18.47 -15.08
N ALA A 4 0.65 17.55 -15.74
CA ALA A 4 -0.49 16.82 -15.20
C ALA A 4 -0.15 15.95 -13.96
N ILE A 5 1.01 15.29 -13.94
CA ILE A 5 1.39 14.41 -12.82
C ILE A 5 1.72 15.23 -11.57
N GLY A 6 2.48 16.32 -11.74
CA GLY A 6 2.81 17.23 -10.64
C GLY A 6 1.56 17.84 -9.99
N GLN A 7 0.57 18.20 -10.82
CA GLN A 7 -0.72 18.72 -10.35
C GLN A 7 -1.54 17.66 -9.60
N LEU A 8 -1.54 16.40 -10.07
CA LEU A 8 -2.21 15.29 -9.36
C LEU A 8 -1.57 15.01 -7.99
N VAL A 9 -0.23 15.10 -7.89
CA VAL A 9 0.47 14.96 -6.59
C VAL A 9 0.04 16.08 -5.64
N GLN A 10 0.06 17.34 -6.08
CA GLN A 10 -0.38 18.46 -5.26
C GLN A 10 -1.85 18.35 -4.85
N THR A 11 -2.72 17.95 -5.78
CA THR A 11 -4.15 17.73 -5.51
C THR A 11 -4.32 16.58 -4.52
N SER A 12 -3.54 15.50 -4.61
CA SER A 12 -3.61 14.38 -3.65
C SER A 12 -3.25 14.82 -2.22
N LEU A 13 -2.30 15.75 -2.08
CA LEU A 13 -1.87 16.26 -0.78
C LEU A 13 -2.85 17.28 -0.17
N ARG A 14 -3.54 18.08 -1.01
CA ARG A 14 -4.44 19.16 -0.55
C ARG A 14 -5.91 18.77 -0.56
N ALA A 15 -6.34 18.02 -1.56
CA ALA A 15 -7.72 17.66 -1.86
C ALA A 15 -7.79 16.19 -2.36
N PRO A 16 -7.55 15.20 -1.48
CA PRO A 16 -7.42 13.79 -1.87
C PRO A 16 -8.70 13.23 -2.50
N ARG A 17 -9.88 13.74 -2.13
CA ARG A 17 -11.15 13.32 -2.76
C ARG A 17 -11.24 13.76 -4.22
N ASP A 18 -10.79 14.97 -4.52
CA ASP A 18 -10.79 15.49 -5.90
C ASP A 18 -9.76 14.75 -6.75
N ALA A 19 -8.58 14.47 -6.19
CA ALA A 19 -7.58 13.62 -6.83
C ALA A 19 -8.14 12.22 -7.11
N ALA A 20 -8.86 11.62 -6.15
CA ALA A 20 -9.46 10.31 -6.33
C ALA A 20 -10.48 10.31 -7.48
N GLY A 21 -11.32 11.35 -7.56
CA GLY A 21 -12.25 11.53 -8.69
C GLY A 21 -11.53 11.60 -10.03
N GLN A 22 -10.44 12.36 -10.13
CA GLN A 22 -9.64 12.47 -11.36
C GLN A 22 -8.99 11.15 -11.76
N ILE A 23 -8.45 10.40 -10.80
CA ILE A 23 -7.81 9.09 -11.06
C ILE A 23 -8.83 8.07 -11.54
N MET A 24 -10.00 8.00 -10.88
CA MET A 24 -11.08 7.09 -11.29
C MET A 24 -11.64 7.47 -12.67
N ALA A 25 -11.70 8.77 -12.99
CA ALA A 25 -12.17 9.25 -14.29
C ALA A 25 -11.26 8.86 -15.46
N LEU A 26 -10.01 8.44 -15.21
CA LEU A 26 -9.13 7.88 -16.25
C LEU A 26 -9.67 6.56 -16.82
N GLY A 27 -10.58 5.88 -16.11
CA GLY A 27 -11.25 4.68 -16.61
C GLY A 27 -10.30 3.55 -16.99
N LEU A 28 -9.17 3.43 -16.29
CA LEU A 28 -8.11 2.49 -16.62
C LEU A 28 -8.63 1.05 -16.65
N THR A 29 -8.20 0.30 -17.67
CA THR A 29 -8.58 -1.11 -17.80
C THR A 29 -7.94 -1.94 -16.70
N ARG A 30 -8.60 -3.06 -16.36
CA ARG A 30 -8.14 -3.99 -15.34
C ARG A 30 -6.69 -4.44 -15.57
N GLU A 31 -6.33 -4.76 -16.82
CA GLU A 31 -4.98 -5.20 -17.19
C GLU A 31 -3.92 -4.15 -16.89
N VAL A 32 -4.19 -2.88 -17.21
CA VAL A 32 -3.28 -1.76 -16.91
C VAL A 32 -3.11 -1.61 -15.39
N LEU A 33 -4.20 -1.72 -14.63
CA LEU A 33 -4.17 -1.59 -13.18
C LEU A 33 -3.38 -2.72 -12.50
N TRP A 34 -3.57 -3.98 -12.90
CA TRP A 34 -2.80 -5.09 -12.35
C TRP A 34 -1.33 -5.03 -12.75
N THR A 35 -1.03 -4.61 -13.97
CA THR A 35 0.34 -4.38 -14.43
C THR A 35 1.00 -3.27 -13.61
N ALA A 36 0.29 -2.16 -13.38
CA ALA A 36 0.78 -1.06 -12.55
C ALA A 36 0.97 -1.50 -11.09
N LEU A 37 0.07 -2.33 -10.53
CA LEU A 37 0.25 -2.91 -9.20
C LEU A 37 1.52 -3.76 -9.13
N ALA A 38 1.77 -4.60 -10.14
CA ALA A 38 2.98 -5.42 -10.21
C ALA A 38 4.25 -4.55 -10.28
N LEU A 39 4.26 -3.51 -11.12
CA LEU A 39 5.37 -2.56 -11.21
C LEU A 39 5.65 -1.86 -9.87
N VAL A 40 4.58 -1.44 -9.19
CA VAL A 40 4.69 -0.81 -7.86
C VAL A 40 5.18 -1.79 -6.81
N ALA A 41 4.77 -3.07 -6.88
CA ALA A 41 5.29 -4.11 -6.01
C ALA A 41 6.78 -4.39 -6.26
N ILE A 42 7.23 -4.42 -7.53
CA ILE A 42 8.66 -4.52 -7.88
C ILE A 42 9.44 -3.36 -7.27
N PHE A 43 8.95 -2.13 -7.45
CA PHE A 43 9.60 -0.94 -6.91
C PHE A 43 9.71 -0.99 -5.38
N ASN A 44 8.61 -1.33 -4.69
CA ASN A 44 8.61 -1.45 -3.24
C ASN A 44 9.54 -2.56 -2.73
N ALA A 45 9.57 -3.70 -3.41
CA ALA A 45 10.47 -4.81 -3.05
C ALA A 45 11.94 -4.41 -3.24
N ALA A 46 12.28 -3.74 -4.34
CA ALA A 46 13.62 -3.25 -4.59
C ALA A 46 14.06 -2.22 -3.55
N LEU A 47 13.18 -1.27 -3.23
CA LEU A 47 13.45 -0.25 -2.21
C LEU A 47 13.65 -0.87 -0.83
N LEU A 48 12.78 -1.80 -0.43
CA LEU A 48 12.88 -2.48 0.86
C LEU A 48 14.13 -3.35 0.95
N TYR A 49 14.47 -4.07 -0.13
CA TYR A 49 15.71 -4.83 -0.23
C TYR A 49 16.93 -3.92 -0.04
N PHE A 50 16.96 -2.76 -0.71
CA PHE A 50 18.03 -1.78 -0.55
C PHE A 50 18.15 -1.28 0.89
N ILE A 51 17.02 -0.95 1.54
CA ILE A 51 16.98 -0.54 2.94
C ILE A 51 17.56 -1.62 3.84
N PHE A 52 17.17 -2.89 3.68
CA PHE A 52 17.71 -3.98 4.49
C PHE A 52 19.21 -4.19 4.29
N GLN A 53 19.73 -4.02 3.07
CA GLN A 53 21.17 -4.17 2.80
C GLN A 53 22.02 -3.01 3.32
N THR A 54 21.43 -1.83 3.51
CA THR A 54 22.15 -0.63 3.98
C THR A 54 21.94 -0.33 5.45
N SER A 55 20.95 -0.95 6.08
CA SER A 55 20.68 -0.75 7.50
C SER A 55 21.48 -1.76 8.32
N GLU A 56 22.34 -1.26 9.21
CA GLU A 56 22.97 -2.07 10.25
C GLU A 56 21.93 -2.36 11.36
N THR A 57 20.86 -3.11 11.05
CA THR A 57 19.86 -3.44 12.06
C THR A 57 20.32 -4.61 12.91
N ALA A 58 20.33 -4.43 14.23
CA ALA A 58 20.57 -5.51 15.20
C ALA A 58 19.42 -6.54 15.30
N LEU A 59 18.31 -6.33 14.57
CA LEU A 59 17.16 -7.23 14.57
C LEU A 59 17.40 -8.39 13.59
N PRO A 60 17.03 -9.63 13.95
CA PRO A 60 17.10 -10.77 13.03
C PRO A 60 16.25 -10.49 11.79
N VAL A 61 16.92 -10.32 10.65
CA VAL A 61 16.24 -10.18 9.36
C VAL A 61 15.79 -11.57 8.92
N PRO A 62 14.49 -11.77 8.60
CA PRO A 62 14.03 -13.07 8.13
C PRO A 62 14.73 -13.46 6.81
N GLY A 63 15.13 -14.72 6.66
CA GLY A 63 15.92 -15.16 5.47
C GLY A 63 15.23 -14.99 4.11
N TYR A 64 13.91 -14.75 4.08
CA TYR A 64 13.21 -14.37 2.84
C TYR A 64 13.49 -12.92 2.42
N ALA A 65 13.88 -12.04 3.33
CA ALA A 65 14.17 -10.63 3.05
C ALA A 65 15.50 -10.43 2.31
N GLU A 66 16.40 -11.42 2.37
CA GLU A 66 17.63 -11.43 1.57
C GLU A 66 17.38 -11.90 0.12
N ARG A 67 16.21 -12.47 -0.16
CA ARG A 67 15.84 -13.01 -1.48
C ARG A 67 14.91 -12.02 -2.20
N PRO A 68 15.39 -11.23 -3.16
CA PRO A 68 14.61 -10.15 -3.77
C PRO A 68 13.34 -10.65 -4.48
N LEU A 69 13.39 -11.83 -5.11
CA LEU A 69 12.20 -12.44 -5.71
C LEU A 69 11.17 -12.87 -4.66
N ALA A 70 11.60 -13.40 -3.51
CA ALA A 70 10.69 -13.79 -2.45
C ALA A 70 10.01 -12.56 -1.83
N LEU A 71 10.76 -11.48 -1.59
CA LEU A 71 10.21 -10.20 -1.16
C LEU A 71 9.16 -9.66 -2.14
N PHE A 72 9.45 -9.68 -3.45
CA PHE A 72 8.50 -9.25 -4.47
C PHE A 72 7.20 -10.07 -4.40
N VAL A 73 7.29 -11.41 -4.39
CA VAL A 73 6.10 -12.28 -4.34
C VAL A 73 5.27 -12.02 -3.08
N ILE A 74 5.92 -11.88 -1.93
CA ILE A 74 5.24 -11.58 -0.66
C ILE A 74 4.55 -10.22 -0.74
N ILE A 75 5.25 -9.16 -1.16
CA ILE A 75 4.69 -7.81 -1.24
C ILE A 75 3.54 -7.76 -2.24
N ALA A 76 3.72 -8.32 -3.43
CA ALA A 76 2.67 -8.36 -4.46
C ALA A 76 1.45 -9.14 -3.97
N GLY A 77 1.65 -10.33 -3.39
CA GLY A 77 0.58 -11.14 -2.81
C GLY A 77 -0.17 -10.41 -1.70
N MET A 78 0.56 -9.77 -0.77
CA MET A 78 0.00 -8.95 0.29
C MET A 78 -0.84 -7.80 -0.26
N MET A 79 -0.35 -7.09 -1.28
CA MET A 79 -1.13 -6.03 -1.93
C MET A 79 -2.42 -6.56 -2.56
N VAL A 80 -2.35 -7.69 -3.28
CA VAL A 80 -3.53 -8.31 -3.91
C VAL A 80 -4.57 -8.68 -2.85
N VAL A 81 -4.15 -9.39 -1.79
CA VAL A 81 -5.04 -9.79 -0.70
C VAL A 81 -5.62 -8.57 0.00
N TYR A 82 -4.80 -7.55 0.27
CA TYR A 82 -5.22 -6.34 0.95
C TYR A 82 -6.28 -5.56 0.16
N VAL A 83 -6.09 -5.37 -1.15
CA VAL A 83 -7.07 -4.72 -2.03
C VAL A 83 -8.40 -5.47 -2.02
N HIS A 84 -8.37 -6.81 -2.10
CA HIS A 84 -9.59 -7.62 -2.06
C HIS A 84 -10.26 -7.58 -0.68
N ALA A 85 -9.48 -7.65 0.41
CA ALA A 85 -10.00 -7.57 1.77
C ALA A 85 -10.72 -6.22 1.99
N MET A 86 -10.12 -5.12 1.54
CA MET A 86 -10.73 -3.80 1.60
C MET A 86 -11.99 -3.70 0.73
N TYR A 87 -11.96 -4.27 -0.48
CA TYR A 87 -13.13 -4.29 -1.35
C TYR A 87 -14.31 -5.01 -0.70
N TRP A 88 -14.09 -6.23 -0.19
CA TRP A 88 -15.16 -7.00 0.46
C TRP A 88 -15.63 -6.36 1.77
N ALA A 89 -14.72 -5.87 2.61
CA ALA A 89 -15.09 -5.14 3.82
C ALA A 89 -15.90 -3.86 3.49
N GLY A 90 -15.52 -3.15 2.42
CA GLY A 90 -16.27 -2.01 1.89
C GLY A 90 -17.67 -2.36 1.46
N ARG A 91 -17.83 -3.45 0.72
CA ARG A 91 -19.14 -3.96 0.28
C ARG A 91 -20.03 -4.34 1.46
N MET A 92 -19.47 -4.96 2.50
CA MET A 92 -20.20 -5.30 3.73
C MET A 92 -20.69 -4.06 4.49
N LEU A 93 -19.94 -2.96 4.45
CA LEU A 93 -20.29 -1.68 5.07
C LEU A 93 -21.17 -0.79 4.17
N GLY A 94 -21.75 -1.34 3.09
CA GLY A 94 -22.67 -0.63 2.20
C GLY A 94 -22.00 0.16 1.07
N GLY A 95 -20.70 -0.03 0.84
CA GLY A 95 -19.97 0.60 -0.26
C GLY A 95 -20.46 0.13 -1.64
N SER A 96 -20.52 1.07 -2.59
CA SER A 96 -20.98 0.84 -3.97
C SER A 96 -19.88 1.00 -5.02
N GLY A 97 -18.64 1.26 -4.60
CA GLY A 97 -17.50 1.41 -5.49
C GLY A 97 -17.06 0.10 -6.18
N THR A 98 -16.29 0.24 -7.25
CA THR A 98 -15.79 -0.90 -8.02
C THR A 98 -14.40 -1.33 -7.57
N LEU A 99 -14.04 -2.60 -7.79
CA LEU A 99 -12.69 -3.08 -7.50
C LEU A 99 -11.63 -2.33 -8.32
N ASN A 100 -11.96 -1.95 -9.56
CA ASN A 100 -11.05 -1.23 -10.44
C ASN A 100 -10.78 0.19 -9.91
N ASP A 101 -11.81 0.90 -9.44
CA ASP A 101 -11.67 2.22 -8.83
C ASP A 101 -10.77 2.17 -7.59
N LEU A 102 -11.02 1.21 -6.69
CA LEU A 102 -10.19 1.01 -5.51
C LEU A 102 -8.75 0.67 -5.89
N LEU A 103 -8.55 -0.23 -6.85
CA LEU A 103 -7.23 -0.65 -7.29
C LEU A 103 -6.45 0.52 -7.90
N ALA A 104 -7.08 1.37 -8.71
CA ALA A 104 -6.45 2.57 -9.26
C ALA A 104 -5.95 3.52 -8.18
N LEU A 105 -6.77 3.75 -7.14
CA LEU A 105 -6.40 4.62 -6.02
C LEU A 105 -5.31 4.00 -5.15
N VAL A 106 -5.34 2.69 -4.91
CA VAL A 106 -4.28 1.99 -4.17
C VAL A 106 -2.96 2.05 -4.94
N VAL A 107 -2.97 1.80 -6.24
CA VAL A 107 -1.77 1.89 -7.08
C VAL A 107 -1.18 3.31 -7.05
N TRP A 108 -2.02 4.34 -7.23
CA TRP A 108 -1.57 5.73 -7.15
C TRP A 108 -1.01 6.09 -5.77
N PHE A 109 -1.70 5.67 -4.71
CA PHE A 109 -1.25 5.88 -3.34
C PHE A 109 0.11 5.23 -3.06
N GLN A 110 0.31 4.02 -3.56
CA GLN A 110 1.58 3.31 -3.41
C GLN A 110 2.71 3.98 -4.21
N MET A 111 2.42 4.58 -5.37
CA MET A 111 3.37 5.43 -6.09
C MET A 111 3.73 6.70 -5.31
N LEU A 112 2.74 7.37 -4.70
CA LEU A 112 2.98 8.52 -3.82
C LEU A 112 3.85 8.15 -2.62
N ARG A 113 3.55 7.01 -1.97
CA ARG A 113 4.35 6.50 -0.85
C ARG A 113 5.78 6.16 -1.27
N ALA A 114 5.94 5.49 -2.41
CA ALA A 114 7.24 5.17 -2.99
C ALA A 114 8.08 6.44 -3.21
N ALA A 115 7.50 7.47 -3.83
CA ALA A 115 8.17 8.75 -4.04
C ALA A 115 8.53 9.44 -2.73
N ALA A 116 7.61 9.46 -1.75
CA ALA A 116 7.89 10.03 -0.43
C ALA A 116 9.01 9.27 0.30
N GLN A 117 9.05 7.94 0.18
CA GLN A 117 10.08 7.11 0.79
C GLN A 117 11.47 7.40 0.20
N LEU A 118 11.56 7.62 -1.12
CA LEU A 118 12.82 8.05 -1.74
C LEU A 118 13.29 9.41 -1.19
N VAL A 119 12.38 10.36 -1.03
CA VAL A 119 12.72 11.67 -0.44
C VAL A 119 13.19 11.51 1.01
N ILE A 120 12.46 10.74 1.82
CA ILE A 120 12.85 10.43 3.21
C ILE A 120 14.23 9.80 3.26
N MET A 121 14.49 8.83 2.40
CA MET A 121 15.77 8.15 2.31
C MET A 121 16.90 9.14 1.99
N VAL A 122 16.76 9.97 0.97
CA VAL A 122 17.75 11.01 0.61
C VAL A 122 17.98 11.99 1.76
N VAL A 123 16.91 12.46 2.41
CA VAL A 123 17.00 13.38 3.56
C VAL A 123 17.70 12.71 4.74
N SER A 124 17.42 11.43 5.01
CA SER A 124 18.00 10.68 6.11
C SER A 124 19.52 10.47 5.97
N LEU A 125 20.03 10.39 4.74
CA LEU A 125 21.47 10.31 4.47
C LEU A 125 22.21 11.61 4.82
N ALA A 126 21.57 12.77 4.62
CA ALA A 126 22.16 14.06 4.97
C ALA A 126 21.94 14.41 6.45
N LEU A 127 20.73 14.20 6.95
CA LEU A 127 20.29 14.57 8.30
C LEU A 127 19.34 13.48 8.84
N PRO A 128 19.87 12.48 9.58
CA PRO A 128 19.08 11.34 10.07
C PRO A 128 17.84 11.76 10.87
N ALA A 129 17.97 12.73 11.78
CA ALA A 129 16.87 13.24 12.60
C ALA A 129 15.75 13.90 11.76
N ALA A 130 16.10 14.61 10.68
CA ALA A 130 15.13 15.23 9.79
C ALA A 130 14.37 14.16 8.98
N GLY A 131 15.05 13.10 8.55
CA GLY A 131 14.42 11.95 7.89
C GLY A 131 13.36 11.29 8.77
N LEU A 132 13.65 11.12 10.06
CA LEU A 132 12.70 10.56 11.03
C LEU A 132 11.46 11.46 11.19
N LEU A 133 11.64 12.77 11.39
CA LEU A 133 10.52 13.70 11.51
C LEU A 133 9.67 13.77 10.24
N LEU A 134 10.32 13.78 9.07
CA LEU A 134 9.65 13.76 7.77
C LEU A 134 8.83 12.47 7.60
N SER A 135 9.38 11.32 8.00
CA SER A 135 8.67 10.03 7.92
C SER A 135 7.39 10.04 8.75
N LEU A 136 7.40 10.67 9.93
CA LEU A 136 6.22 10.79 10.79
C LEU A 136 5.16 11.68 10.13
N GLY A 137 5.56 12.82 9.56
CA GLY A 137 4.65 13.71 8.83
C GLY A 137 4.02 13.02 7.62
N VAL A 138 4.83 12.30 6.83
CA VAL A 138 4.35 11.50 5.68
C VAL A 138 3.43 10.37 6.13
N ALA A 139 3.68 9.75 7.27
CA ALA A 139 2.80 8.70 7.81
C ALA A 139 1.42 9.26 8.16
N ILE A 140 1.36 10.39 8.89
CA ILE A 140 0.10 11.04 9.27
C ILE A 140 -0.69 11.49 8.04
N LEU A 141 -0.03 12.18 7.10
CA LEU A 141 -0.65 12.60 5.85
C LEU A 141 -1.08 11.40 5.01
N GLY A 142 -0.27 10.34 4.96
CA GLY A 142 -0.57 9.12 4.24
C GLY A 142 -1.85 8.45 4.72
N VAL A 143 -2.05 8.35 6.05
CA VAL A 143 -3.29 7.82 6.63
C VAL A 143 -4.49 8.67 6.21
N TRP A 144 -4.38 9.99 6.30
CA TRP A 144 -5.47 10.89 5.91
C TRP A 144 -5.82 10.80 4.42
N ILE A 145 -4.82 10.77 3.53
CA ILE A 145 -5.02 10.60 2.08
C ILE A 145 -5.67 9.26 1.79
N PHE A 146 -5.14 8.19 2.39
CA PHE A 146 -5.61 6.84 2.14
C PHE A 146 -7.06 6.64 2.59
N LEU A 147 -7.42 7.14 3.77
CA LEU A 147 -8.80 7.12 4.24
C LEU A 147 -9.75 7.83 3.27
N ASN A 148 -9.36 9.00 2.74
CA ASN A 148 -10.16 9.72 1.75
C ASN A 148 -10.26 8.98 0.42
N PHE A 149 -9.18 8.36 -0.04
CA PHE A 149 -9.17 7.54 -1.25
C PHE A 149 -10.08 6.33 -1.10
N VAL A 150 -10.00 5.62 0.02
CA VAL A 150 -10.86 4.46 0.29
C VAL A 150 -12.32 4.88 0.37
N THR A 151 -12.60 6.01 1.03
CA THR A 151 -13.95 6.59 1.06
C THR A 151 -14.48 6.86 -0.35
N ALA A 152 -13.66 7.50 -1.20
CA ALA A 152 -14.05 7.83 -2.57
C ALA A 152 -14.17 6.59 -3.48
N GLY A 153 -13.16 5.73 -3.45
CA GLY A 153 -13.06 4.52 -4.29
C GLY A 153 -14.13 3.49 -3.98
N LEU A 154 -14.51 3.33 -2.71
CA LEU A 154 -15.60 2.44 -2.30
C LEU A 154 -16.97 3.15 -2.23
N ARG A 155 -17.01 4.46 -2.51
CA ARG A 155 -18.20 5.30 -2.41
C ARG A 155 -18.89 5.17 -1.04
N LEU A 156 -18.11 5.26 0.02
CA LEU A 156 -18.57 5.18 1.40
C LEU A 156 -19.19 6.51 1.82
N ALA A 157 -20.12 6.46 2.77
CA ALA A 157 -20.81 7.64 3.27
C ALA A 157 -19.90 8.54 4.13
N SER A 158 -18.90 7.96 4.81
CA SER A 158 -18.00 8.73 5.68
C SER A 158 -16.59 8.16 5.76
N VAL A 159 -15.65 9.01 6.20
CA VAL A 159 -14.26 8.63 6.45
C VAL A 159 -14.13 7.59 7.57
N TRP A 160 -15.06 7.59 8.53
CA TRP A 160 -15.09 6.60 9.62
C TRP A 160 -15.43 5.20 9.12
N GLN A 161 -16.28 5.09 8.09
CA GLN A 161 -16.51 3.81 7.42
C GLN A 161 -15.25 3.33 6.70
N ALA A 162 -14.49 4.23 6.07
CA ALA A 162 -13.20 3.85 5.48
C ALA A 162 -12.23 3.35 6.56
N LEU A 163 -12.17 3.99 7.73
CA LEU A 163 -11.37 3.50 8.85
C LEU A 163 -11.80 2.10 9.28
N ALA A 164 -13.10 1.84 9.40
CA ALA A 164 -13.63 0.52 9.71
C ALA A 164 -13.25 -0.52 8.64
N VAL A 165 -13.29 -0.16 7.34
CA VAL A 165 -12.81 -1.01 6.24
C VAL A 165 -11.34 -1.34 6.41
N LEU A 166 -10.49 -0.35 6.73
CA LEU A 166 -9.06 -0.56 6.91
C LEU A 166 -8.77 -1.50 8.08
N ILE A 167 -9.45 -1.31 9.21
CA ILE A 167 -9.31 -2.17 10.39
C ILE A 167 -9.78 -3.59 10.07
N ALA A 168 -10.96 -3.74 9.44
CA ALA A 168 -11.49 -5.05 9.06
C ALA A 168 -10.57 -5.78 8.08
N ALA A 169 -10.02 -5.06 7.09
CA ALA A 169 -9.07 -5.62 6.13
C ALA A 169 -7.75 -6.03 6.81
N ALA A 170 -7.23 -5.22 7.73
CA ALA A 170 -6.01 -5.54 8.49
C ALA A 170 -6.21 -6.77 9.39
N VAL A 171 -7.32 -6.84 10.12
CA VAL A 171 -7.68 -8.01 10.94
C VAL A 171 -7.85 -9.24 10.07
N GLY A 172 -8.58 -9.14 8.96
CA GLY A 172 -8.75 -10.25 8.02
C GLY A 172 -7.43 -10.75 7.44
N LEU A 173 -6.49 -9.84 7.15
CA LEU A 173 -5.16 -10.17 6.68
C LEU A 173 -4.32 -10.89 7.75
N ILE A 174 -4.30 -10.36 8.98
CA ILE A 174 -3.55 -10.96 10.10
C ILE A 174 -4.09 -12.36 10.41
N LEU A 175 -5.40 -12.52 10.49
CA LEU A 175 -6.04 -13.81 10.75
C LEU A 175 -5.83 -14.79 9.58
N GLY A 176 -5.98 -14.32 8.34
CA GLY A 176 -5.78 -15.12 7.14
C GLY A 176 -4.35 -15.63 7.02
N LEU A 177 -3.35 -14.75 7.20
CA LEU A 177 -1.94 -15.13 7.21
C LEU A 177 -1.60 -16.04 8.39
N GLY A 178 -2.10 -15.72 9.59
CA GLY A 178 -1.91 -16.55 10.77
C GLY A 178 -2.38 -17.98 10.52
N LEU A 179 -3.58 -18.14 9.96
CA LEU A 179 -4.14 -19.44 9.61
C LEU A 179 -3.33 -20.16 8.51
N LEU A 180 -2.87 -19.44 7.49
CA LEU A 180 -2.00 -20.04 6.47
C LEU A 180 -0.68 -20.53 7.06
N LEU A 181 -0.07 -19.74 7.95
CA LEU A 181 1.18 -20.10 8.61
C LEU A 181 1.01 -21.27 9.57
N THR A 182 -0.11 -21.35 10.31
CA THR A 182 -0.38 -22.52 11.15
C THR A 182 -0.61 -23.76 10.30
N LEU A 183 -1.36 -23.68 9.20
CA LEU A 183 -1.56 -24.82 8.29
C LEU A 183 -0.26 -25.30 7.66
N ILE A 184 0.60 -24.38 7.19
CA ILE A 184 1.92 -24.72 6.64
C ILE A 184 2.83 -25.29 7.73
N GLY A 185 2.83 -24.70 8.92
CA GLY A 185 3.64 -25.16 10.06
C GLY A 185 3.22 -26.55 10.56
N LEU A 186 1.91 -26.84 10.58
CA LEU A 186 1.37 -28.16 10.89
C LEU A 186 1.70 -29.17 9.78
N ALA A 187 1.63 -28.77 8.51
CA ALA A 187 2.01 -29.62 7.38
C ALA A 187 3.53 -29.94 7.38
N ALA A 188 4.38 -28.98 7.76
CA ALA A 188 5.82 -29.18 7.89
C ALA A 188 6.20 -30.10 9.06
N GLN A 189 5.40 -30.12 10.14
CA GLN A 189 5.59 -31.02 11.28
C GLN A 189 5.07 -32.44 11.04
N GLY A 190 4.15 -32.63 10.09
CA GLY A 190 3.60 -33.95 9.72
C GLY A 190 4.35 -34.66 8.59
N ALA A 191 5.44 -34.08 8.07
CA ALA A 191 6.22 -34.60 6.95
C ALA A 191 7.55 -35.27 7.36
N THR A 192 7.69 -35.64 8.64
CA THR A 192 8.80 -36.45 9.19
C THR A 192 8.27 -37.81 9.62
#